data_AF-A0A3G2S075-F1
#
_entry.id   AF-A0A3G2S075-F1
#
_cell.length_a   1.000
_cell.length_b   1.000
_cell.length_c   1.000
_cell.angle_alpha   90.00
_cell.angle_beta   90.00
_cell.angle_gamma   90.00
#
_symmetry.space_group_name_H-M   'P 1'
#
loop_
_entity.id
_entity.type
_entity.pdbx_description
1 polymer ?
#
loop_
_entity_poly.entity_id
_entity_poly.type
_entity_poly.pdbx_seq_one_letter_code
_entity_poly.pdbx_strand_id
1 'polypeptide(L)'
;MSATLSLFGVHEDDLPMSPDLEPTEDIVPEQIPSILDQRACIVYSTAPDVEPRVVSTRDPESDTQAQQEYRIHLRLDMTNGCGGKIWPAAEVLGAYIASMPSRYAPHATDLALAQHPWRGKTVVELGSGTGLIGFLVAKIGVGCKTWITDQVPMLPLMEENVTLNPDMVDACHVAELNWGETIPENVPSKPDVILLADCVYREEAFQPLVDTFY
;
A
#
# COMPACT_ATOMS: atom_id res chain seq x y z
N MET A 1 46.68 24.05 32.39
CA MET A 1 46.51 23.85 30.93
C MET A 1 46.29 22.37 30.75
N SER A 2 45.05 21.94 30.54
CA SER A 2 44.66 20.54 30.40
C SER A 2 44.16 20.35 28.98
N ALA A 3 44.88 19.57 28.17
CA ALA A 3 44.47 19.21 26.82
C ALA A 3 43.73 17.87 26.88
N THR A 4 42.52 17.84 26.36
CA THR A 4 41.68 16.63 26.27
C THR A 4 42.07 15.89 24.98
N LEU A 5 42.55 14.65 25.08
CA LEU A 5 42.81 13.80 23.90
C LEU A 5 41.47 13.26 23.36
N SER A 6 41.25 13.40 22.05
CA SER A 6 40.16 12.74 21.32
C SER A 6 40.46 11.24 21.14
N LEU A 7 39.40 10.43 21.05
CA LEU A 7 39.40 8.96 21.06
C LEU A 7 40.22 8.30 19.93
N PHE A 8 40.71 9.07 18.96
CA PHE A 8 41.47 8.58 17.81
C PHE A 8 42.93 9.09 17.72
N GLY A 9 43.44 9.73 18.77
CA GLY A 9 44.87 10.04 18.89
C GLY A 9 45.42 11.10 17.94
N VAL A 10 44.54 11.92 17.33
CA VAL A 10 44.91 13.07 16.50
C VAL A 10 44.57 14.35 17.26
N HIS A 11 45.46 15.35 17.26
CA HIS A 11 45.16 16.67 17.83
C HIS A 11 44.04 17.31 17.00
N GLU A 12 43.10 18.03 17.62
CA GLU A 12 42.00 18.71 16.89
C GLU A 12 42.53 19.67 15.80
N ASP A 13 43.72 20.25 16.03
CA ASP A 13 44.41 21.14 15.10
C ASP A 13 44.98 20.43 13.86
N ASP A 14 45.06 19.09 13.87
CA ASP A 14 45.59 18.26 12.78
C ASP A 14 44.49 17.62 11.91
N LEU A 15 43.20 17.90 12.19
CA LEU A 15 42.12 17.48 11.31
C LEU A 15 42.18 18.30 9.99
N PRO A 16 42.06 17.66 8.82
CA PRO A 16 41.93 18.41 7.58
C PRO A 16 40.72 19.33 7.71
N MET A 17 40.88 20.60 7.34
CA MET A 17 39.74 21.50 7.26
C MET A 17 38.67 20.82 6.41
N SER A 18 37.46 20.72 6.97
CA SER A 18 36.28 20.31 6.22
C SER A 18 36.29 21.09 4.91
N PRO A 19 36.23 20.42 3.74
CA PRO A 19 36.19 21.16 2.49
C PRO A 19 35.04 22.15 2.59
N ASP A 20 35.33 23.43 2.38
CA ASP A 20 34.31 24.46 2.29
C ASP A 20 33.37 24.02 1.17
N LEU A 21 32.24 23.41 1.55
CA LEU A 21 31.16 23.16 0.63
C LEU A 21 30.66 24.55 0.24
N GLU A 22 31.00 24.95 -0.98
CA GLU A 22 30.37 26.09 -1.65
C GLU A 22 28.86 26.01 -1.36
N PRO A 23 28.23 27.07 -0.84
CA PRO A 23 26.81 27.05 -0.53
C PRO A 23 26.04 26.97 -1.85
N THR A 24 25.82 25.77 -2.35
CA THR A 24 24.82 25.52 -3.38
C THR A 24 23.49 25.86 -2.73
N GLU A 25 22.75 26.83 -3.29
CA GLU A 25 21.48 27.32 -2.71
C GLU A 25 20.39 26.21 -2.59
N ASP A 26 20.65 25.01 -3.09
CA ASP A 26 19.76 23.84 -3.09
C ASP A 26 20.24 22.69 -2.17
N ILE A 27 20.68 22.97 -0.94
CA ILE A 27 20.90 21.89 0.06
C ILE A 27 19.56 21.38 0.61
N VAL A 28 18.51 22.21 0.55
CA VAL A 28 17.18 21.85 1.02
C VAL A 28 16.37 21.38 -0.19
N PRO A 29 16.07 20.08 -0.34
CA PRO A 29 15.17 19.64 -1.39
C PRO A 29 13.82 20.36 -1.26
N GLU A 30 13.19 20.67 -2.39
CA GLU A 30 11.86 21.27 -2.40
C GLU A 30 10.89 20.44 -1.53
N GLN A 31 10.19 21.13 -0.63
CA GLN A 31 9.21 20.48 0.21
C GLN A 31 8.05 19.99 -0.66
N ILE A 32 7.86 18.67 -0.72
CA ILE A 32 6.73 18.07 -1.42
C ILE A 32 5.43 18.52 -0.73
N PRO A 33 4.42 19.00 -1.49
CA PRO A 33 3.13 19.38 -0.92
C PRO A 33 2.49 18.23 -0.14
N SER A 34 1.85 18.55 0.98
CA SER A 34 1.10 17.56 1.75
C SER A 34 -0.05 16.97 0.92
N ILE A 35 -0.20 15.65 0.97
CA ILE A 35 -1.34 14.95 0.39
C ILE A 35 -2.51 15.09 1.36
N LEU A 36 -3.41 16.02 1.06
CA LEU A 36 -4.60 16.34 1.84
C LEU A 36 -5.81 16.28 0.92
N ASP A 37 -6.79 15.44 1.29
CA ASP A 37 -8.06 15.28 0.59
C ASP A 37 -7.95 15.17 -0.94
N GLN A 38 -6.97 14.41 -1.43
CA GLN A 38 -6.78 14.20 -2.87
C GLN A 38 -7.59 13.00 -3.34
N ARG A 39 -8.23 13.11 -4.50
CA ARG A 39 -8.90 11.98 -5.15
C ARG A 39 -8.06 11.42 -6.28
N ALA A 40 -7.93 10.10 -6.31
CA ALA A 40 -7.19 9.35 -7.31
C ALA A 40 -8.03 8.17 -7.82
N CYS A 41 -7.86 7.83 -9.09
CA CYS A 41 -8.32 6.57 -9.67
C CYS A 41 -7.09 5.79 -10.14
N ILE A 42 -6.85 4.62 -9.55
CA ILE A 42 -5.76 3.74 -9.96
C ILE A 42 -6.30 2.75 -10.98
N VAL A 43 -5.64 2.71 -12.14
CA VAL A 43 -6.01 1.85 -13.26
C VAL A 43 -4.95 0.77 -13.42
N TYR A 44 -5.33 -0.48 -13.14
CA TYR A 44 -4.51 -1.65 -13.38
C TYR A 44 -4.94 -2.34 -14.67
N SER A 45 -3.97 -2.80 -15.47
CA SER A 45 -4.25 -3.65 -16.63
C SER A 45 -4.26 -5.13 -16.23
N THR A 46 -5.07 -5.94 -16.91
CA THR A 46 -4.98 -7.39 -16.84
C THR A 46 -3.79 -7.94 -17.64
N ALA A 47 -3.20 -7.14 -18.54
CA ALA A 47 -2.00 -7.53 -19.27
C ALA A 47 -0.79 -7.56 -18.33
N PRO A 48 0.09 -8.55 -18.44
CA PRO A 48 1.35 -8.56 -17.69
C PRO A 48 2.24 -7.38 -18.12
N ASP A 49 3.11 -6.94 -17.21
CA ASP A 49 4.17 -5.96 -17.45
C ASP A 49 3.69 -4.56 -17.88
N VAL A 50 2.42 -4.23 -17.59
CA VAL A 50 1.87 -2.88 -17.73
C VAL A 50 1.86 -2.21 -16.36
N GLU A 51 2.54 -1.07 -16.24
CA GLU A 51 2.55 -0.28 -15.02
C GLU A 51 1.16 0.31 -14.70
N PRO A 52 0.78 0.38 -13.42
CA PRO A 52 -0.48 1.01 -13.04
C PRO A 52 -0.42 2.51 -13.31
N ARG A 53 -1.57 3.08 -13.67
CA ARG A 53 -1.68 4.52 -13.94
C ARG A 53 -2.53 5.19 -12.86
N VAL A 54 -2.04 6.30 -12.33
CA VAL A 54 -2.80 7.19 -11.47
C VAL A 54 -3.52 8.22 -12.35
N VAL A 55 -4.84 8.18 -12.38
CA VAL A 55 -5.68 9.15 -13.10
C VAL A 55 -6.32 10.08 -12.07
N SER A 56 -6.12 11.39 -12.23
CA SER A 56 -6.79 12.38 -11.39
C SER A 56 -8.28 12.40 -11.69
N THR A 57 -9.13 12.32 -10.66
CA THR A 57 -10.60 12.27 -10.83
C THR A 57 -11.23 13.63 -11.17
N ARG A 58 -10.43 14.64 -11.55
CA ARG A 58 -10.93 15.97 -11.93
C ARG A 58 -11.56 16.00 -13.33
N ASP A 59 -11.31 14.97 -14.14
CA ASP A 59 -11.90 14.81 -15.46
C ASP A 59 -12.90 13.63 -15.47
N PRO A 60 -14.21 13.88 -15.56
CA PRO A 60 -15.25 12.84 -15.66
C PRO A 60 -15.29 12.15 -17.04
N GLU A 61 -14.48 12.57 -18.01
CA GLU A 61 -14.50 12.10 -19.39
C GLU A 61 -13.49 10.98 -19.65
N SER A 62 -13.78 9.78 -19.16
CA SER A 62 -13.52 8.49 -19.84
C SER A 62 -13.77 7.33 -18.88
N ASP A 63 -14.98 7.28 -18.31
CA ASP A 63 -15.47 6.09 -17.61
C ASP A 63 -15.87 4.97 -18.61
N THR A 64 -15.04 4.79 -19.64
CA THR A 64 -15.09 3.62 -20.50
C THR A 64 -14.28 2.55 -19.80
N GLN A 65 -14.95 1.65 -19.09
CA GLN A 65 -14.34 0.42 -18.62
C GLN A 65 -13.87 -0.36 -19.85
N ALA A 66 -12.58 -0.26 -20.17
CA ALA A 66 -11.97 -1.19 -21.10
C ALA A 66 -12.11 -2.61 -20.48
N GLN A 67 -12.47 -3.61 -21.28
CA GLN A 67 -12.68 -5.00 -20.85
C GLN A 67 -11.46 -5.67 -20.17
N GLN A 68 -10.35 -4.96 -20.03
CA GLN A 68 -9.05 -5.46 -19.58
C GLN A 68 -8.42 -4.58 -18.50
N GLU A 69 -9.21 -3.78 -17.78
CA GLU A 69 -8.70 -2.89 -16.74
C GLU A 69 -9.53 -2.95 -15.44
N TYR A 70 -8.86 -2.84 -14.31
CA TYR A 70 -9.47 -2.66 -12.99
C TYR A 70 -9.25 -1.22 -12.53
N ARG A 71 -10.33 -0.53 -12.16
CA ARG A 71 -10.31 0.84 -11.64
C ARG A 71 -10.65 0.86 -10.16
N ILE A 72 -9.79 1.48 -9.36
CA ILE A 72 -9.95 1.63 -7.91
C ILE A 72 -9.96 3.12 -7.57
N HIS A 73 -11.05 3.61 -6.99
CA HIS A 73 -11.19 5.01 -6.61
C HIS A 73 -10.79 5.18 -5.15
N LEU A 74 -9.91 6.15 -4.88
CA LEU A 74 -9.38 6.41 -3.55
C LEU A 74 -9.40 7.89 -3.23
N ARG A 75 -9.70 8.21 -1.99
CA ARG A 75 -9.25 9.41 -1.29
C ARG A 75 -7.89 9.11 -0.66
N LEU A 76 -6.99 10.07 -0.78
CA LEU A 76 -5.65 10.08 -0.22
C LEU A 76 -5.55 11.25 0.76
N ASP A 77 -5.22 10.94 2.02
CA ASP A 77 -5.14 11.92 3.09
C ASP A 77 -4.15 11.49 4.17
N MET A 78 -3.02 12.20 4.27
CA MET A 78 -1.95 11.91 5.22
C MET A 78 -2.12 12.56 6.60
N THR A 79 -3.26 13.20 6.88
CA THR A 79 -3.50 13.92 8.16
C THR A 79 -3.34 13.01 9.38
N ASN A 80 -3.80 11.76 9.28
CA ASN A 80 -3.83 10.81 10.39
C ASN A 80 -2.67 9.78 10.36
N GLY A 81 -1.74 9.91 9.42
CA GLY A 81 -0.60 9.01 9.31
C GLY A 81 -0.08 8.81 7.90
N CYS A 82 1.05 8.12 7.80
CA CYS A 82 1.72 7.82 6.53
C CYS A 82 0.94 6.84 5.63
N GLY A 83 -0.06 6.14 6.16
CA GLY A 83 -0.92 5.22 5.40
C GLY A 83 -1.87 5.93 4.42
N GLY A 84 -1.96 7.26 4.47
CA GLY A 84 -2.85 8.07 3.65
C GLY A 84 -2.48 8.25 2.18
N LYS A 85 -1.36 7.68 1.74
CA LYS A 85 -0.86 7.74 0.36
C LYS A 85 -0.66 6.35 -0.20
N ILE A 86 -0.57 6.27 -1.53
CA ILE A 86 -0.17 5.04 -2.21
C ILE A 86 1.35 4.94 -2.13
N TRP A 87 1.82 3.77 -1.71
CA TRP A 87 3.24 3.47 -1.61
C TRP A 87 3.71 2.61 -2.79
N PRO A 88 4.97 2.72 -3.25
CA PRO A 88 5.45 2.02 -4.43
C PRO A 88 5.26 0.49 -4.39
N ALA A 89 5.43 -0.15 -3.23
CA ALA A 89 5.20 -1.59 -3.15
C ALA A 89 3.74 -1.98 -3.40
N ALA A 90 2.77 -1.10 -3.05
CA ALA A 90 1.36 -1.35 -3.34
C ALA A 90 1.08 -1.25 -4.85
N GLU A 91 1.74 -0.36 -5.57
CA GLU A 91 1.60 -0.28 -7.04
C GLU A 91 2.14 -1.56 -7.71
N VAL A 92 3.32 -2.01 -7.28
CA VAL A 92 3.96 -3.23 -7.81
C VAL A 92 3.15 -4.48 -7.45
N LEU A 93 2.74 -4.63 -6.18
CA LEU A 93 1.92 -5.75 -5.74
C LEU A 93 0.56 -5.75 -6.45
N GLY A 94 -0.05 -4.59 -6.63
CA GLY A 94 -1.30 -4.43 -7.35
C GLY A 94 -1.18 -4.86 -8.81
N ALA A 95 -0.14 -4.43 -9.52
CA ALA A 95 0.09 -4.84 -10.91
C ALA A 95 0.32 -6.37 -11.03
N TYR A 96 1.04 -6.96 -10.08
CA TYR A 96 1.21 -8.41 -10.01
C TYR A 96 -0.13 -9.11 -9.86
N ILE A 97 -0.96 -8.70 -8.90
CA ILE A 97 -2.29 -9.26 -8.62
C ILE A 97 -3.24 -9.08 -9.83
N ALA A 98 -3.31 -7.88 -10.42
CA ALA A 98 -4.15 -7.59 -11.56
C ALA A 98 -3.81 -8.43 -12.80
N SER A 99 -2.53 -8.76 -12.99
CA SER A 99 -2.07 -9.59 -14.10
C SER A 99 -2.30 -11.09 -13.89
N MET A 100 -2.64 -11.55 -12.67
CA MET A 100 -2.78 -12.98 -12.37
C MET A 100 -3.76 -13.72 -13.28
N PRO A 101 -4.98 -13.24 -13.57
CA PRO A 101 -5.91 -13.96 -14.44
C PRO A 101 -5.29 -14.31 -15.80
N SER A 102 -4.62 -13.34 -16.43
CA SER A 102 -3.97 -13.53 -17.74
C SER A 102 -2.79 -14.51 -17.69
N ARG A 103 -2.13 -14.68 -16.54
CA ARG A 103 -1.05 -15.66 -16.37
C ARG A 103 -1.57 -17.10 -16.32
N TYR A 104 -2.76 -17.31 -15.77
CA TYR A 104 -3.36 -18.64 -15.66
C TYR A 104 -4.12 -19.06 -16.91
N ALA A 105 -4.86 -18.15 -17.56
CA ALA A 105 -5.55 -18.43 -18.82
C ALA A 105 -5.57 -17.20 -19.76
N PRO A 106 -4.50 -16.96 -20.54
CA PRO A 106 -4.30 -15.72 -21.32
C PRO A 106 -5.33 -15.45 -22.43
N HIS A 107 -6.19 -16.41 -22.76
CA HIS A 107 -7.16 -16.32 -23.85
C HIS A 107 -8.60 -16.64 -23.44
N ALA A 108 -8.88 -16.75 -22.13
CA ALA A 108 -10.20 -17.09 -21.63
C ALA A 108 -10.46 -16.49 -20.24
N THR A 109 -10.98 -15.26 -20.19
CA THR A 109 -11.23 -14.51 -18.94
C THR A 109 -12.07 -15.29 -17.93
N ASP A 110 -13.17 -15.92 -18.37
CA ASP A 110 -14.03 -16.70 -17.46
C ASP A 110 -13.30 -17.92 -16.88
N LEU A 111 -12.46 -18.57 -17.69
CA LEU A 111 -11.65 -19.70 -17.24
C LEU A 111 -10.54 -19.24 -16.29
N ALA A 112 -9.92 -18.09 -16.56
CA ALA A 112 -8.91 -17.47 -15.70
C ALA A 112 -9.46 -17.21 -14.29
N LEU A 113 -10.67 -16.66 -14.20
CA LEU A 113 -11.33 -16.41 -12.91
C LEU A 113 -11.79 -17.70 -12.22
N ALA A 114 -12.20 -18.71 -13.00
CA ALA A 114 -12.59 -20.02 -12.47
C ALA A 114 -11.40 -20.82 -11.92
N GLN A 115 -10.21 -20.68 -12.52
CA GLN A 115 -8.99 -21.38 -12.14
C GLN A 115 -8.06 -20.54 -11.27
N HIS A 116 -8.45 -19.31 -10.93
CA HIS A 116 -7.63 -18.42 -10.13
C HIS A 116 -7.26 -19.08 -8.79
N PRO A 117 -5.99 -19.04 -8.36
CA PRO A 117 -5.53 -19.69 -7.12
C PRO A 117 -6.23 -19.15 -5.88
N TRP A 118 -6.76 -17.92 -5.96
CA TRP A 118 -7.48 -17.27 -4.86
C TRP A 118 -8.99 -17.42 -4.92
N ARG A 119 -9.53 -18.19 -5.87
CA ARG A 119 -10.98 -18.35 -5.99
C ARG A 119 -11.62 -18.81 -4.69
N GLY A 120 -12.56 -18.02 -4.17
CA GLY A 120 -13.29 -18.32 -2.93
C GLY A 120 -12.45 -18.27 -1.64
N LYS A 121 -11.22 -17.75 -1.69
CA LYS A 121 -10.32 -17.70 -0.54
C LYS A 121 -10.63 -16.54 0.41
N THR A 122 -10.22 -16.72 1.67
CA THR A 122 -10.17 -15.63 2.66
C THR A 122 -8.83 -14.91 2.57
N VAL A 123 -8.87 -13.59 2.52
CA VAL A 123 -7.69 -12.72 2.37
C VAL A 123 -7.66 -11.72 3.51
N VAL A 124 -6.52 -11.57 4.17
CA VAL A 124 -6.29 -10.50 5.16
C VAL A 124 -5.13 -9.65 4.67
N GLU A 125 -5.34 -8.35 4.51
CA GLU A 125 -4.30 -7.38 4.24
C GLU A 125 -3.90 -6.68 5.55
N LEU A 126 -2.61 -6.73 5.88
CA LEU A 126 -2.03 -6.07 7.05
C LEU A 126 -1.43 -4.72 6.64
N GLY A 127 -1.74 -3.66 7.40
CA GLY A 127 -1.21 -2.31 7.12
C GLY A 127 -1.73 -1.77 5.79
N SER A 128 -3.05 -1.82 5.60
CA SER A 128 -3.70 -1.56 4.32
C SER A 128 -3.62 -0.10 3.89
N GLY A 129 -3.41 0.83 4.82
CA GLY A 129 -3.33 2.27 4.56
C GLY A 129 -4.59 2.80 3.87
N THR A 130 -4.51 3.01 2.56
CA THR A 130 -5.65 3.45 1.74
C THR A 130 -6.63 2.32 1.40
N GLY A 131 -6.24 1.04 1.55
CA GLY A 131 -7.02 -0.14 1.17
C GLY A 131 -6.86 -0.60 -0.28
N LEU A 132 -5.92 0.00 -1.04
CA LEU A 132 -5.79 -0.18 -2.50
C LEU A 132 -5.75 -1.65 -2.95
N ILE A 133 -4.97 -2.49 -2.26
CA ILE A 133 -4.77 -3.87 -2.67
C ILE A 133 -6.00 -4.72 -2.37
N GLY A 134 -6.56 -4.64 -1.17
CA GLY A 134 -7.74 -5.40 -0.80
C GLY A 134 -8.95 -5.05 -1.68
N PHE A 135 -9.09 -3.77 -2.05
CA PHE A 135 -10.07 -3.35 -3.06
C PHE A 135 -9.80 -3.99 -4.42
N LEU A 136 -8.56 -3.99 -4.90
CA LEU A 136 -8.22 -4.65 -6.16
C LEU A 136 -8.57 -6.14 -6.13
N VAL A 137 -8.26 -6.85 -5.04
CA VAL A 137 -8.63 -8.26 -4.88
C VAL A 137 -10.14 -8.48 -4.97
N ALA A 138 -10.92 -7.61 -4.33
CA ALA A 138 -12.38 -7.63 -4.45
C ALA A 138 -12.83 -7.35 -5.89
N LYS A 139 -12.22 -6.38 -6.58
CA LYS A 139 -12.54 -5.98 -7.98
C LYS A 139 -12.33 -7.09 -8.99
N ILE A 140 -11.31 -7.93 -8.80
CA ILE A 140 -10.97 -9.01 -9.74
C ILE A 140 -12.12 -10.01 -9.87
N GLY A 141 -13.00 -10.11 -8.88
CA GLY A 141 -14.22 -10.92 -8.99
C GLY A 141 -13.98 -12.43 -8.86
N VAL A 142 -12.87 -12.84 -8.24
CA VAL A 142 -12.57 -14.26 -7.95
C VAL A 142 -13.35 -14.80 -6.74
N GLY A 143 -14.24 -13.99 -6.16
CA GLY A 143 -15.10 -14.38 -5.05
C GLY A 143 -14.35 -14.52 -3.72
N CYS A 144 -13.24 -13.81 -3.55
CA CYS A 144 -12.58 -13.70 -2.25
C CYS A 144 -13.48 -12.96 -1.25
N LYS A 145 -13.33 -13.31 0.03
CA LYS A 145 -13.70 -12.41 1.12
C LYS A 145 -12.42 -11.80 1.66
N THR A 146 -12.33 -10.48 1.63
CA THR A 146 -11.12 -9.74 1.94
C THR A 146 -11.35 -8.87 3.17
N TRP A 147 -10.39 -8.88 4.09
CA TRP A 147 -10.33 -7.96 5.20
C TRP A 147 -9.13 -7.04 5.01
N ILE A 148 -9.39 -5.75 4.87
CA ILE A 148 -8.36 -4.72 4.92
C ILE A 148 -8.23 -4.26 6.37
N THR A 149 -7.02 -4.39 6.90
CA THR A 149 -6.74 -4.13 8.31
C THR A 149 -5.63 -3.12 8.50
N ASP A 150 -5.79 -2.27 9.51
CA ASP A 150 -4.83 -1.26 9.94
C ASP A 150 -5.17 -0.79 11.37
N GLN A 151 -4.44 0.18 11.89
CA GLN A 151 -4.70 0.81 13.18
C GLN A 151 -5.94 1.73 13.13
N VAL A 152 -6.53 2.02 14.29
CA VAL A 152 -7.71 2.91 14.43
C VAL A 152 -7.64 4.20 13.60
N PRO A 153 -6.51 4.94 13.55
CA PRO A 153 -6.45 6.21 12.80
C PRO A 153 -6.72 6.08 11.29
N MET A 154 -6.53 4.88 10.72
CA MET A 154 -6.72 4.62 9.30
C MET A 154 -8.14 4.16 8.94
N LEU A 155 -8.92 3.66 9.91
CA LEU A 155 -10.27 3.14 9.65
C LEU A 155 -11.19 4.14 8.93
N PRO A 156 -11.26 5.43 9.33
CA PRO A 156 -12.15 6.39 8.65
C PRO A 156 -11.79 6.57 7.16
N LEU A 157 -10.50 6.57 6.82
CA LEU A 157 -10.06 6.67 5.43
C LEU A 157 -10.43 5.42 4.63
N MET A 158 -10.19 4.23 5.20
CA MET A 158 -10.53 2.97 4.55
C MET A 158 -12.04 2.83 4.35
N GLU A 159 -12.84 3.17 5.35
CA GLU A 159 -14.31 3.15 5.25
C GLU A 159 -14.81 4.12 4.18
N GLU A 160 -14.27 5.34 4.10
CA GLU A 160 -14.61 6.26 3.02
C GLU A 160 -14.24 5.68 1.65
N ASN A 161 -13.06 5.07 1.52
CA ASN A 161 -12.64 4.44 0.27
C ASN A 161 -13.52 3.23 -0.12
N VAL A 162 -14.09 2.50 0.84
CA VAL A 162 -15.14 1.50 0.54
C VAL A 162 -16.34 2.16 -0.14
N THR A 163 -16.78 3.34 0.33
CA THR A 163 -17.93 4.04 -0.29
C THR A 163 -17.67 4.54 -1.71
N LEU A 164 -16.40 4.78 -2.06
CA LEU A 164 -15.98 5.13 -3.42
C LEU A 164 -15.96 3.92 -4.38
N ASN A 165 -16.06 2.69 -3.86
CA ASN A 165 -16.05 1.45 -4.62
C ASN A 165 -17.26 0.57 -4.23
N PRO A 166 -18.49 1.00 -4.54
CA PRO A 166 -19.72 0.37 -4.04
C PRO A 166 -19.90 -1.09 -4.49
N ASP A 167 -19.27 -1.50 -5.59
CA ASP A 167 -19.30 -2.87 -6.08
C ASP A 167 -18.46 -3.86 -5.25
N MET A 168 -17.72 -3.37 -4.26
CA MET A 168 -16.85 -4.18 -3.39
C MET A 168 -17.37 -4.38 -1.97
N VAL A 169 -18.43 -3.68 -1.57
CA VAL A 169 -18.87 -3.59 -0.16
C VAL A 169 -19.16 -4.97 0.45
N ASP A 170 -19.65 -5.92 -0.36
CA ASP A 170 -19.96 -7.27 0.10
C ASP A 170 -18.73 -8.19 0.19
N ALA A 171 -17.64 -7.82 -0.49
CA ALA A 171 -16.43 -8.63 -0.61
C ALA A 171 -15.23 -8.08 0.18
N CYS A 172 -15.24 -6.80 0.54
CA CYS A 172 -14.15 -6.13 1.25
C CYS A 172 -14.64 -5.55 2.58
N HIS A 173 -14.06 -6.02 3.68
CA HIS A 173 -14.41 -5.65 5.04
C HIS A 173 -13.29 -4.84 5.67
N VAL A 174 -13.62 -3.72 6.29
CA VAL A 174 -12.67 -2.92 7.07
C VAL A 174 -12.65 -3.44 8.51
N ALA A 175 -11.46 -3.61 9.08
CA ALA A 175 -11.30 -3.98 10.48
C ALA A 175 -10.05 -3.36 11.10
N GLU A 176 -10.08 -3.14 12.41
CA GLU A 176 -8.88 -2.84 13.18
C GLU A 176 -8.02 -4.09 13.31
N LEU A 177 -6.70 -3.94 13.18
CA LEU A 177 -5.73 -4.95 13.60
C LEU A 177 -4.41 -4.25 13.91
N ASN A 178 -4.08 -4.17 15.21
CA ASN A 178 -2.77 -3.73 15.66
C ASN A 178 -1.82 -4.93 15.68
N TRP A 179 -0.66 -4.79 15.06
CA TRP A 179 0.31 -5.89 15.01
C TRP A 179 0.81 -6.26 16.39
N GLY A 180 1.06 -7.56 16.60
CA GLY A 180 1.47 -8.13 17.89
C GLY A 180 0.34 -8.27 18.94
N GLU A 181 -0.87 -7.78 18.65
CA GLU A 181 -2.03 -7.96 19.52
C GLU A 181 -2.86 -9.19 19.10
N THR A 182 -3.81 -9.58 19.97
CA THR A 182 -4.76 -10.66 19.68
C THR A 182 -5.60 -10.31 18.46
N ILE A 183 -5.67 -11.24 17.49
CA ILE A 183 -6.50 -11.07 16.29
C ILE A 183 -7.98 -10.91 16.69
N PRO A 184 -8.66 -9.82 16.26
CA PRO A 184 -10.07 -9.60 16.58
C PRO A 184 -10.98 -10.69 16.03
N GLU A 185 -12.09 -10.98 16.72
CA GLU A 185 -13.02 -12.07 16.35
C GLU A 185 -13.67 -11.88 14.98
N ASN A 186 -13.79 -10.64 14.50
CA ASN A 186 -14.34 -10.31 13.18
C ASN A 186 -13.32 -10.43 12.04
N VAL A 187 -12.05 -10.73 12.33
CA VAL A 187 -10.99 -10.96 11.35
C VAL A 187 -10.63 -12.45 11.34
N PRO A 188 -10.49 -13.09 10.16
CA PRO A 188 -10.04 -14.48 10.09
C PRO A 188 -8.65 -14.65 10.71
N SER A 189 -8.53 -15.42 11.78
CA SER A 189 -7.24 -15.71 12.43
C SER A 189 -6.37 -16.70 11.63
N LYS A 190 -6.93 -17.37 10.64
CA LYS A 190 -6.24 -18.28 9.72
C LYS A 190 -6.70 -18.02 8.29
N PRO A 191 -6.34 -16.87 7.70
CA PRO A 191 -6.69 -16.58 6.33
C PRO A 191 -5.93 -17.51 5.37
N ASP A 192 -6.49 -17.75 4.18
CA ASP A 192 -5.76 -18.50 3.15
C ASP A 192 -4.60 -17.69 2.53
N VAL A 193 -4.73 -16.36 2.52
CA VAL A 193 -3.76 -15.43 1.92
C VAL A 193 -3.58 -14.24 2.87
N ILE A 194 -2.32 -13.89 3.11
CA ILE A 194 -1.95 -12.66 3.80
C ILE A 194 -1.26 -11.73 2.79
N LEU A 195 -1.69 -10.47 2.75
CA LEU A 195 -1.12 -9.43 1.90
C LEU A 195 -0.50 -8.33 2.78
N LEU A 196 0.60 -7.76 2.31
CA LEU A 196 1.33 -6.69 2.97
C LEU A 196 2.20 -5.98 1.93
N ALA A 197 2.16 -4.65 1.93
CA ALA A 197 2.91 -3.80 1.01
C ALA A 197 3.54 -2.64 1.79
N ASP A 198 4.86 -2.48 1.70
CA ASP A 198 5.64 -1.48 2.45
C ASP A 198 5.43 -1.49 3.98
N CYS A 199 5.15 -2.66 4.57
CA CYS A 199 4.99 -2.82 6.03
C CYS A 199 6.32 -2.92 6.80
N VAL A 200 7.46 -3.07 6.13
CA VAL A 200 8.78 -3.27 6.75
C VAL A 200 9.62 -2.00 6.59
N TYR A 201 9.34 -1.00 7.43
CA TYR A 201 10.01 0.30 7.38
C TYR A 201 10.37 0.91 8.75
N ARG A 202 9.77 0.38 9.84
CA ARG A 202 10.04 0.78 11.22
C ARG A 202 10.46 -0.42 12.05
N GLU A 203 11.65 -0.35 12.63
CA GLU A 203 12.28 -1.46 13.35
C GLU A 203 11.43 -1.91 14.56
N GLU A 204 10.85 -0.96 15.27
CA GLU A 204 9.95 -1.19 16.40
C GLU A 204 8.70 -1.99 16.04
N ALA A 205 8.33 -2.04 14.75
CA ALA A 205 7.17 -2.78 14.27
C ALA A 205 7.52 -4.18 13.76
N PHE A 206 8.80 -4.55 13.66
CA PHE A 206 9.21 -5.83 13.08
C PHE A 206 8.73 -7.03 13.92
N GLN A 207 9.01 -7.04 15.22
CA GLN A 207 8.56 -8.15 16.08
C GLN A 207 7.03 -8.21 16.19
N PRO A 208 6.31 -7.09 16.44
CA PRO A 208 4.85 -7.10 16.40
C PRO A 208 4.28 -7.67 15.09
N LEU A 209 4.84 -7.30 13.93
CA LEU A 209 4.39 -7.83 12.65
C LEU A 209 4.62 -9.35 12.53
N VAL A 210 5.77 -9.84 13.01
CA VAL A 210 6.06 -11.28 13.02
C VAL A 210 5.10 -12.03 13.94
N ASP A 211 4.84 -11.50 15.13
CA ASP A 211 3.95 -12.11 16.12
C ASP A 211 2.51 -12.23 15.60
N THR A 212 2.07 -11.33 14.72
CA THR A 212 0.76 -11.42 14.05
C THR A 212 0.61 -12.65 13.15
N PHE A 213 1.69 -13.27 12.68
CA PHE A 213 1.62 -14.47 11.84
C PHE A 213 1.46 -15.79 12.62
N TYR A 214 1.63 -15.79 13.95
CA TYR A 214 1.72 -17.00 14.79
C TYR A 214 0.61 -17.07 15.84
#